data_AF-A0A2W1BHL7-F1
#
_entry.id   AF-A0A2W1BHL7-F1
#
_cell.length_a   1.000
_cell.length_b   1.000
_cell.length_c   1.000
_cell.angle_alpha   90.00
_cell.angle_beta   90.00
_cell.angle_gamma   90.00
#
_symmetry.space_group_name_H-M   'P 1'
#
loop_
_entity.id
_entity.type
_entity.pdbx_description
1 polymer ?
#
loop_
_entity_poly.entity_id
_entity_poly.type
_entity_poly.pdbx_seq_one_letter_code
_entity_poly.pdbx_strand_id
1 'polypeptide(L)'
;MGKSDRRKRHDKARHTAMLSCLTRTKSTIESINVSIAAAYRVYVGFCEETTLHGLKHTVEKKLHWLERVLWLALTMSAFGGAVYCALSQYFRYNSEPVVVSLQRDYRTWWTTFPAVTACFLDRVQPDKARELIEDTWNVTEDSDPEKYRYYYEFIELIADVSFRNNLQNFWKYQTDDTVKGIDLLDMALAVHPSSVLQVIVSNNEHEVHWNPVMTEVGMCLTFNSMYAEYQHMLQEVDWVPFPLFQCHYHSGQCSVRIDSMNNAVRYFIHSPYEISTAISNPTGEVLPGEELIIDYKVIEIQASPNVKSLRTEQRRCKYPDEWISDSIQAYSFSLCQMHCRSRMAVMFCGCRPYFHVKGDGDVCDAHGMACIGRNVEILINIPKNLAKCTCLPQCAELNYYSHTKTILIRSPFRYGCGYTGLFRLLFD
;
A
#
# COMPACT_ATOMS: atom_id res chain seq x y z
N MET A 1 -39.45 -40.22 89.39
CA MET A 1 -39.30 -38.74 89.33
C MET A 1 -38.44 -38.19 88.17
N GLY A 2 -38.06 -38.96 87.12
CA GLY A 2 -37.04 -38.50 86.13
C GLY A 2 -37.48 -38.08 84.72
N LYS A 3 -38.72 -38.37 84.26
CA LYS A 3 -39.14 -38.09 82.85
C LYS A 3 -39.76 -36.70 82.62
N SER A 4 -40.45 -36.15 83.63
CA SER A 4 -41.08 -34.81 83.53
C SER A 4 -40.04 -33.69 83.50
N ASP A 5 -38.94 -33.86 84.23
CA ASP A 5 -37.89 -32.84 84.32
C ASP A 5 -37.01 -32.76 83.06
N ARG A 6 -36.82 -33.89 82.36
CA ARG A 6 -36.05 -33.94 81.09
C ARG A 6 -36.78 -33.23 79.93
N ARG A 7 -38.11 -33.35 79.84
CA ARG A 7 -38.93 -32.71 78.80
C ARG A 7 -39.00 -31.20 79.01
N LYS A 8 -39.17 -30.76 80.27
CA LYS A 8 -39.10 -29.34 80.65
C LYS A 8 -37.73 -28.71 80.35
N ARG A 9 -36.62 -29.42 80.57
CA ARG A 9 -35.28 -28.93 80.19
C ARG A 9 -35.08 -28.81 78.69
N HIS A 10 -35.63 -29.72 77.89
CA HIS A 10 -35.49 -29.70 76.43
C HIS A 10 -36.30 -28.56 75.77
N ASP A 11 -37.52 -28.30 76.26
CA ASP A 11 -38.34 -27.16 75.80
C ASP A 11 -37.75 -25.82 76.24
N LYS A 12 -37.19 -25.75 77.47
CA LYS A 12 -36.48 -24.56 77.94
C LYS A 12 -35.23 -24.27 77.11
N ALA A 13 -34.44 -25.30 76.77
CA ALA A 13 -33.26 -25.16 75.91
C ALA A 13 -33.61 -24.73 74.47
N ARG A 14 -34.70 -25.25 73.88
CA ARG A 14 -35.21 -24.78 72.57
C ARG A 14 -35.68 -23.33 72.62
N HIS A 15 -36.41 -22.93 73.67
CA HIS A 15 -36.82 -21.53 73.85
C HIS A 15 -35.61 -20.60 74.02
N THR A 16 -34.62 -20.98 74.81
CA THR A 16 -33.39 -20.19 75.01
C THR A 16 -32.57 -20.07 73.72
N ALA A 17 -32.47 -21.13 72.91
CA ALA A 17 -31.80 -21.09 71.62
C ALA A 17 -32.51 -20.17 70.61
N MET A 18 -33.84 -20.21 70.56
CA MET A 18 -34.67 -19.36 69.68
C MET A 18 -34.60 -17.88 70.09
N LEU A 19 -34.65 -17.60 71.40
CA LEU A 19 -34.42 -16.26 71.95
C LEU A 19 -33.00 -15.76 71.66
N SER A 20 -31.97 -16.60 71.76
CA SER A 20 -30.59 -16.21 71.43
C SER A 20 -30.39 -15.89 69.95
N CYS A 21 -31.09 -16.61 69.06
CA CYS A 21 -31.07 -16.36 67.62
C CYS A 21 -31.78 -15.03 67.28
N LEU A 22 -32.92 -14.75 67.91
CA LEU A 22 -33.66 -13.49 67.79
C LEU A 22 -32.88 -12.28 68.36
N THR A 23 -32.13 -12.46 69.46
CA THR A 23 -31.26 -11.41 70.00
C THR A 23 -30.03 -11.18 69.12
N ARG A 24 -29.48 -12.25 68.53
CA ARG A 24 -28.34 -12.14 67.60
C ARG A 24 -28.76 -11.41 66.33
N THR A 25 -29.89 -11.77 65.72
CA THR A 25 -30.44 -11.06 64.55
C THR A 25 -30.80 -9.62 64.85
N LYS A 26 -31.38 -9.31 66.03
CA LYS A 26 -31.59 -7.92 66.47
C LYS A 26 -30.28 -7.13 66.58
N SER A 27 -29.23 -7.71 67.17
CA SER A 27 -27.93 -7.02 67.29
C SER A 27 -27.27 -6.80 65.92
N THR A 28 -27.43 -7.74 64.97
CA THR A 28 -26.92 -7.56 63.61
C THR A 28 -27.67 -6.44 62.90
N ILE A 29 -29.00 -6.38 63.02
CA ILE A 29 -29.86 -5.34 62.44
C ILE A 29 -29.53 -3.96 63.03
N GLU A 30 -29.31 -3.86 64.35
CA GLU A 30 -28.88 -2.62 65.00
C GLU A 30 -27.50 -2.17 64.52
N SER A 31 -26.53 -3.09 64.37
CA SER A 31 -25.21 -2.73 63.85
C SER A 31 -25.27 -2.25 62.39
N ILE A 32 -26.15 -2.83 61.58
CA ILE A 32 -26.40 -2.42 60.19
C ILE A 32 -27.03 -1.03 60.16
N ASN A 33 -28.02 -0.76 61.01
CA ASN A 33 -28.68 0.56 61.10
C ASN A 33 -27.71 1.66 61.55
N VAL A 34 -26.82 1.39 62.50
CA VAL A 34 -25.78 2.33 62.93
C VAL A 34 -24.80 2.63 61.79
N SER A 35 -24.42 1.60 61.04
CA SER A 35 -23.52 1.73 59.88
C SER A 35 -24.18 2.51 58.73
N ILE A 36 -25.46 2.26 58.45
CA ILE A 36 -26.25 2.99 57.45
C ILE A 36 -26.42 4.46 57.86
N ALA A 37 -26.68 4.75 59.14
CA ALA A 37 -26.81 6.11 59.63
C ALA A 37 -25.47 6.88 59.59
N ALA A 38 -24.34 6.19 59.80
CA ALA A 38 -23.02 6.78 59.61
C ALA A 38 -22.75 7.07 58.12
N ALA A 39 -23.02 6.10 57.23
CA ALA A 39 -22.86 6.27 55.79
C ALA A 39 -23.78 7.37 55.22
N TYR A 40 -25.01 7.46 55.70
CA TYR A 40 -25.97 8.50 55.30
C TYR A 40 -25.50 9.90 55.70
N ARG A 41 -24.91 10.06 56.90
CA ARG A 41 -24.34 11.35 57.32
C ARG A 41 -23.19 11.79 56.43
N VAL A 42 -22.32 10.86 56.03
CA VAL A 42 -21.23 11.13 55.07
C VAL A 42 -21.79 11.46 53.69
N TYR A 43 -22.79 10.73 53.22
CA TYR A 43 -23.46 10.99 51.95
C TYR A 43 -24.11 12.37 51.91
N VAL A 44 -24.82 12.77 52.97
CA VAL A 44 -25.42 14.11 53.09
C VAL A 44 -24.35 15.19 53.05
N GLY A 45 -23.27 15.06 53.83
CA GLY A 45 -22.16 16.01 53.79
C GLY A 45 -21.51 16.11 52.40
N PHE A 46 -21.34 14.99 51.70
CA PHE A 46 -20.82 14.99 50.32
C PHE A 46 -21.78 15.67 49.33
N CYS A 47 -23.08 15.37 49.42
CA CYS A 47 -24.09 15.91 48.50
C CYS A 47 -24.35 17.41 48.70
N GLU A 48 -24.09 17.95 49.89
CA GLU A 48 -24.18 19.40 50.16
C GLU A 48 -23.01 20.18 49.55
N GLU A 49 -21.81 19.58 49.52
CA GLU A 49 -20.55 20.21 49.05
C GLU A 49 -20.19 19.86 47.59
N THR A 50 -20.82 18.84 46.99
CA THR A 50 -20.49 18.40 45.62
C THR A 50 -20.96 19.40 44.55
N THR A 51 -20.25 19.43 43.43
CA THR A 51 -20.66 20.15 42.22
C THR A 51 -21.64 19.35 41.35
N LEU A 52 -21.94 18.10 41.72
CA LEU A 52 -22.91 17.24 41.04
C LEU A 52 -24.35 17.72 41.32
N HIS A 53 -24.91 18.46 40.37
CA HIS A 53 -26.18 19.17 40.52
C HIS A 53 -27.34 18.27 40.98
N GLY A 54 -27.44 17.06 40.42
CA GLY A 54 -28.55 16.15 40.74
C GLY A 54 -28.50 15.56 42.15
N LEU A 55 -27.30 15.38 42.72
CA LEU A 55 -27.12 14.77 44.05
C LEU A 55 -27.45 15.73 45.20
N LYS A 56 -27.39 17.04 44.99
CA LYS A 56 -27.79 18.02 46.02
C LYS A 56 -29.29 17.92 46.35
N HIS A 57 -30.13 17.67 45.35
CA HIS A 57 -31.57 17.56 45.50
C HIS A 57 -32.03 16.25 46.16
N THR A 58 -31.16 15.24 46.29
CA THR A 58 -31.51 13.98 46.98
C THR A 58 -31.48 14.12 48.50
N VAL A 59 -30.81 15.15 49.03
CA VAL A 59 -30.63 15.39 50.47
C VAL A 59 -31.30 16.68 50.98
N GLU A 60 -31.80 17.53 50.09
CA GLU A 60 -32.45 18.81 50.41
C GLU A 60 -33.66 18.62 51.34
N LYS A 61 -33.61 19.26 52.52
CA LYS A 61 -34.60 19.07 53.59
C LYS A 61 -36.00 19.57 53.22
N LYS A 62 -36.10 20.52 52.28
CA LYS A 62 -37.35 21.15 51.84
C LYS A 62 -38.17 20.31 50.85
N LEU A 63 -37.58 19.29 50.23
CA LEU A 63 -38.25 18.45 49.23
C LEU A 63 -38.94 17.23 49.85
N HIS A 64 -40.06 16.82 49.26
CA HIS A 64 -40.79 15.62 49.67
C HIS A 64 -39.99 14.35 49.30
N TRP A 65 -40.17 13.25 50.05
CA TRP A 65 -39.35 12.05 49.85
C TRP A 65 -39.48 11.44 48.44
N LEU A 66 -40.67 11.54 47.81
CA LEU A 66 -40.89 11.12 46.42
C LEU A 66 -40.07 11.95 45.42
N GLU A 67 -39.95 13.26 45.64
CA GLU A 67 -39.16 14.15 44.78
C GLU A 67 -37.68 13.82 44.88
N ARG A 68 -37.19 13.46 46.08
CA ARG A 68 -35.80 13.04 46.29
C ARG A 68 -35.48 11.73 45.56
N VAL A 69 -36.40 10.78 45.57
CA VAL A 69 -36.27 9.50 44.82
C VAL A 69 -36.29 9.77 43.32
N LEU A 70 -37.16 10.66 42.85
CA LEU A 70 -37.19 11.08 41.44
C LEU A 70 -35.86 11.72 41.04
N TRP A 71 -35.32 12.66 41.83
CA TRP A 71 -34.01 13.28 41.57
C TRP A 71 -32.87 12.26 41.55
N LEU A 72 -32.89 11.27 42.45
CA LEU A 72 -31.91 10.19 42.45
C LEU A 72 -32.01 9.36 41.16
N ALA A 73 -33.23 8.98 40.74
CA ALA A 73 -33.45 8.22 39.52
C ALA A 73 -33.02 8.99 38.26
N LEU A 74 -33.35 10.29 38.19
CA LEU A 74 -32.92 11.17 37.10
C LEU A 74 -31.39 11.32 37.05
N THR A 75 -30.75 11.47 38.21
CA THR A 75 -29.28 11.60 38.31
C THR A 75 -28.59 10.30 37.90
N MET A 76 -29.09 9.15 38.33
CA MET A 76 -28.56 7.84 37.93
C MET A 76 -28.76 7.56 36.44
N SER A 77 -29.91 7.95 35.89
CA SER A 77 -30.19 7.86 34.45
C SER A 77 -29.24 8.76 33.65
N ALA A 78 -29.05 10.01 34.08
CA ALA A 78 -28.12 10.94 33.45
C ALA A 78 -26.67 10.43 33.51
N PHE A 79 -26.24 9.87 34.64
CA PHE A 79 -24.92 9.24 34.78
C PHE A 79 -24.77 8.03 33.86
N GLY A 80 -25.77 7.14 33.81
CA GLY A 80 -25.78 6.00 32.90
C GLY A 80 -25.70 6.43 31.43
N GLY A 81 -26.47 7.46 31.05
CA GLY A 81 -26.41 8.07 29.72
C GLY A 81 -25.05 8.68 29.40
N ALA A 82 -24.43 9.39 30.35
CA ALA A 82 -23.09 9.96 30.19
C ALA A 82 -22.03 8.87 30.00
N VAL A 83 -22.07 7.79 30.79
CA VAL A 83 -21.18 6.63 30.63
C VAL A 83 -21.39 5.96 29.28
N TYR A 84 -22.64 5.77 28.88
CA TYR A 84 -22.98 5.20 27.56
C TYR A 84 -22.41 6.06 26.43
N CYS A 85 -22.62 7.38 26.45
CA CYS A 85 -22.08 8.30 25.47
C CYS A 85 -20.54 8.28 25.46
N ALA A 86 -19.90 8.30 26.63
CA ALA A 86 -18.44 8.26 26.73
C ALA A 86 -17.85 6.98 26.13
N LEU A 87 -18.42 5.81 26.47
CA LEU A 87 -18.00 4.54 25.90
C LEU A 87 -18.25 4.49 24.39
N SER A 88 -19.42 4.97 23.93
CA SER A 88 -19.76 5.04 22.50
C SER A 88 -18.74 5.89 21.73
N GLN A 89 -18.38 7.07 22.23
CA GLN A 89 -17.37 7.91 21.58
C GLN A 89 -15.96 7.30 21.63
N TYR A 90 -15.60 6.61 22.71
CA TYR A 90 -14.34 5.90 22.80
C TYR A 90 -14.25 4.76 21.77
N PHE A 91 -15.32 3.98 21.62
CA PHE A 91 -15.40 2.93 20.60
C PHE A 91 -15.34 3.51 19.18
N ARG A 92 -16.04 4.62 18.92
CA ARG A 92 -15.97 5.32 17.63
C ARG A 92 -14.57 5.85 17.34
N TYR A 93 -13.90 6.47 18.32
CA TYR A 93 -12.52 6.95 18.17
C TYR A 93 -11.55 5.82 17.82
N ASN A 94 -11.71 4.64 18.42
CA ASN A 94 -10.85 3.49 18.10
C ASN A 94 -11.18 2.83 16.76
N SER A 95 -12.42 2.90 16.32
CA SER A 95 -12.89 2.17 15.12
C SER A 95 -12.84 3.03 13.86
N GLU A 96 -13.16 4.32 13.98
CA GLU A 96 -13.38 5.29 12.90
C GLU A 96 -12.90 6.72 13.27
N PRO A 97 -11.58 6.95 13.43
CA PRO A 97 -11.04 8.24 13.87
C PRO A 97 -10.89 9.30 12.77
N VAL A 98 -11.02 8.93 11.49
CA VAL A 98 -10.71 9.81 10.34
C VAL A 98 -11.97 10.13 9.54
N VAL A 99 -12.10 11.39 9.13
CA VAL A 99 -13.18 11.89 8.26
C VAL A 99 -12.57 12.40 6.96
N VAL A 100 -13.18 12.06 5.83
CA VAL A 100 -12.74 12.49 4.48
C VAL A 100 -13.61 13.67 4.02
N SER A 101 -12.97 14.74 3.56
CA SER A 101 -13.64 15.93 2.99
C SER A 101 -13.07 16.27 1.62
N LEU A 102 -13.93 16.69 0.69
CA LEU A 102 -13.52 17.08 -0.66
C LEU A 102 -13.15 18.57 -0.70
N GLN A 103 -11.93 18.88 -1.16
CA GLN A 103 -11.53 20.24 -1.52
C GLN A 103 -11.64 20.44 -3.03
N ARG A 104 -12.13 21.60 -3.46
CA ARG A 104 -12.36 21.92 -4.90
C ARG A 104 -11.53 23.11 -5.38
N ASP A 105 -10.67 23.68 -4.53
CA ASP A 105 -9.89 24.87 -4.85
C ASP A 105 -8.62 24.51 -5.64
N TYR A 106 -8.82 24.07 -6.89
CA TYR A 106 -7.73 23.65 -7.78
C TYR A 106 -6.90 24.83 -8.35
N ARG A 107 -7.39 26.07 -8.25
CA ARG A 107 -6.81 27.23 -8.96
C ARG A 107 -5.46 27.70 -8.42
N THR A 108 -5.15 27.38 -7.17
CA THR A 108 -3.90 27.76 -6.49
C THR A 108 -3.00 26.56 -6.22
N TRP A 109 -3.41 25.37 -6.70
CA TRP A 109 -2.76 24.10 -6.42
C TRP A 109 -1.63 23.84 -7.41
N TRP A 110 -0.42 23.59 -6.89
CA TRP A 110 0.70 23.01 -7.64
C TRP A 110 0.74 21.48 -7.49
N THR A 111 0.44 20.76 -8.56
CA THR A 111 0.46 19.30 -8.55
C THR A 111 1.83 18.81 -9.00
N THR A 112 2.27 17.67 -8.48
CA THR A 112 3.45 17.01 -9.04
C THR A 112 3.11 16.46 -10.42
N PHE A 113 4.06 16.51 -11.34
CA PHE A 113 3.96 15.85 -12.65
C PHE A 113 3.96 14.33 -12.45
N PRO A 114 3.28 13.53 -13.30
CA PRO A 114 3.32 12.08 -13.16
C PRO A 114 4.72 11.52 -13.44
N ALA A 115 5.01 10.33 -12.91
CA ALA A 115 6.10 9.52 -13.42
C ALA A 115 5.66 8.85 -14.73
N VAL A 116 6.60 8.75 -15.67
CA VAL A 116 6.39 8.01 -16.92
C VAL A 116 7.43 6.92 -16.99
N THR A 117 6.96 5.68 -17.05
CA THR A 117 7.80 4.49 -17.26
C THR A 117 7.56 3.96 -18.66
N ALA A 118 8.62 3.80 -19.43
CA ALA A 118 8.62 3.42 -20.84
C ALA A 118 9.43 2.15 -21.03
N CYS A 119 8.82 1.11 -21.59
CA CYS A 119 9.45 -0.18 -21.82
C CYS A 119 9.44 -0.47 -23.32
N PHE A 120 10.59 -0.80 -23.90
CA PHE A 120 10.63 -1.22 -25.30
C PHE A 120 9.84 -2.54 -25.48
N LEU A 121 9.13 -2.66 -26.59
CA LEU A 121 8.51 -3.95 -26.97
C LEU A 121 9.58 -4.92 -27.43
N ASP A 122 10.53 -4.45 -28.25
CA ASP A 122 11.73 -5.19 -28.62
C ASP A 122 12.84 -4.91 -27.60
N ARG A 123 13.16 -5.89 -26.76
CA ARG A 123 14.05 -5.73 -25.60
C ARG A 123 15.46 -6.24 -25.81
N VAL A 124 15.71 -6.85 -26.96
CA VAL A 124 16.99 -7.44 -27.34
C VAL A 124 17.48 -6.79 -28.61
N GLN A 125 18.70 -6.27 -28.58
CA GLN A 125 19.40 -5.84 -29.78
C GLN A 125 20.14 -7.04 -30.40
N PRO A 126 19.79 -7.49 -31.62
CA PRO A 126 20.33 -8.74 -32.18
C PRO A 126 21.86 -8.77 -32.28
N ASP A 127 22.49 -7.64 -32.63
CA ASP A 127 23.96 -7.56 -32.73
C ASP A 127 24.64 -7.78 -31.38
N LYS A 128 24.12 -7.17 -30.30
CA LYS A 128 24.66 -7.34 -28.94
C LYS A 128 24.42 -8.75 -28.42
N ALA A 129 23.26 -9.34 -28.72
CA ALA A 129 22.97 -10.71 -28.35
C ALA A 129 23.94 -11.69 -29.04
N ARG A 130 24.25 -11.48 -30.32
CA ARG A 130 25.24 -12.27 -31.06
C ARG A 130 26.62 -12.20 -30.40
N GLU A 131 27.10 -10.98 -30.11
CA GLU A 131 28.38 -10.75 -29.44
C GLU A 131 28.44 -11.41 -28.05
N LEU A 132 27.36 -11.29 -27.26
CA LEU A 132 27.28 -11.89 -25.92
C LEU A 132 27.29 -13.43 -25.98
N ILE A 133 26.61 -14.04 -26.96
CA ILE A 133 26.60 -15.50 -27.12
C ILE A 133 27.99 -16.03 -27.47
N GLU A 134 28.68 -15.33 -28.37
CA GLU A 134 30.03 -15.67 -28.78
C GLU A 134 31.01 -15.55 -27.60
N ASP A 135 30.94 -14.48 -26.81
CA ASP A 135 31.80 -14.27 -25.64
C ASP A 135 31.53 -15.28 -24.52
N THR A 136 30.26 -15.57 -24.23
CA THR A 136 29.88 -16.40 -23.08
C THR A 136 30.06 -17.90 -23.36
N TRP A 137 29.64 -18.38 -24.54
CA TRP A 137 29.59 -19.81 -24.85
C TRP A 137 30.47 -20.23 -26.03
N ASN A 138 31.15 -19.29 -26.71
CA ASN A 138 31.97 -19.53 -27.90
C ASN A 138 31.16 -20.25 -29.01
N VAL A 139 29.94 -19.77 -29.25
CA VAL A 139 29.01 -20.29 -30.27
C VAL A 139 28.62 -19.18 -31.23
N THR A 140 28.68 -19.46 -32.53
CA THR A 140 28.18 -18.61 -33.61
C THR A 140 27.10 -19.32 -34.43
N GLU A 141 26.28 -18.56 -35.15
CA GLU A 141 25.22 -19.09 -36.01
C GLU A 141 25.75 -20.08 -37.06
N ASP A 142 26.95 -19.84 -37.60
CA ASP A 142 27.59 -20.73 -38.58
C ASP A 142 28.21 -21.99 -37.95
N SER A 143 28.66 -21.90 -36.69
CA SER A 143 29.33 -23.02 -36.00
C SER A 143 28.35 -24.10 -35.53
N ASP A 144 27.27 -23.69 -34.87
CA ASP A 144 26.25 -24.57 -34.31
C ASP A 144 24.91 -23.81 -34.26
N PRO A 145 24.10 -23.89 -35.34
CA PRO A 145 22.85 -23.16 -35.44
C PRO A 145 21.83 -23.53 -34.36
N GLU A 146 21.80 -24.80 -33.93
CA GLU A 146 20.84 -25.26 -32.93
C GLU A 146 21.18 -24.71 -31.53
N LYS A 147 22.46 -24.74 -31.18
CA LYS A 147 22.94 -24.22 -29.90
C LYS A 147 22.92 -22.69 -29.85
N TYR A 148 23.22 -22.02 -30.96
CA TYR A 148 23.06 -20.58 -31.09
C TYR A 148 21.61 -20.15 -30.81
N ARG A 149 20.64 -20.81 -31.46
CA ARG A 149 19.21 -20.53 -31.23
C ARG A 149 18.80 -20.81 -29.78
N TYR A 150 19.33 -21.87 -29.17
CA TYR A 150 19.04 -22.18 -27.77
C TYR A 150 19.45 -21.05 -26.81
N TYR A 151 20.66 -20.50 -26.97
CA TYR A 151 21.13 -19.39 -26.13
C TYR A 151 20.49 -18.04 -26.50
N TYR A 152 20.16 -17.83 -27.77
CA TYR A 152 19.40 -16.66 -28.19
C TYR A 152 18.01 -16.63 -27.54
N GLU A 153 17.28 -17.75 -27.55
CA GLU A 153 15.99 -17.88 -26.85
C GLU A 153 16.13 -17.72 -25.31
N PHE A 154 17.28 -18.07 -24.74
CA PHE A 154 17.56 -17.85 -23.31
C PHE A 154 17.72 -16.37 -23.00
N ILE A 155 18.51 -15.65 -23.80
CA ILE A 155 18.70 -14.21 -23.70
C ILE A 155 17.38 -13.46 -23.90
N GLU A 156 16.57 -13.85 -24.89
CA GLU A 156 15.24 -13.28 -25.09
C GLU A 156 14.34 -13.47 -23.87
N LEU A 157 14.35 -14.67 -23.27
CA LEU A 157 13.57 -14.94 -22.06
C LEU A 157 14.01 -14.07 -20.88
N ILE A 158 15.31 -13.86 -20.71
CA ILE A 158 15.87 -12.99 -19.66
C ILE A 158 15.50 -11.53 -19.92
N ALA A 159 15.66 -11.05 -21.15
CA ALA A 159 15.39 -9.65 -21.47
C ALA A 159 13.90 -9.32 -21.45
N ASP A 160 13.05 -10.26 -21.90
CA ASP A 160 11.60 -10.08 -21.94
C ASP A 160 10.89 -10.43 -20.62
N VAL A 161 11.62 -10.74 -19.54
CA VAL A 161 11.02 -11.27 -18.31
C VAL A 161 9.79 -10.48 -17.82
N SER A 162 8.71 -11.21 -17.56
CA SER A 162 7.45 -10.67 -17.07
C SER A 162 6.77 -11.74 -16.23
N PHE A 163 6.32 -11.35 -15.04
CA PHE A 163 5.59 -12.25 -14.14
C PHE A 163 4.39 -12.93 -14.81
N ARG A 164 3.73 -12.30 -15.80
CA ARG A 164 2.52 -12.82 -16.43
C ARG A 164 2.77 -13.73 -17.63
N ASN A 165 3.79 -13.43 -18.43
CA ASN A 165 3.81 -13.88 -19.82
C ASN A 165 4.80 -15.04 -20.05
N ASN A 166 6.02 -14.92 -19.54
CA ASN A 166 7.12 -15.80 -19.94
C ASN A 166 7.89 -16.42 -18.79
N LEU A 167 7.67 -16.01 -17.53
CA LEU A 167 8.42 -16.54 -16.39
C LEU A 167 8.34 -18.08 -16.24
N GLN A 168 7.26 -18.68 -16.73
CA GLN A 168 7.11 -20.14 -16.77
C GLN A 168 8.22 -20.80 -17.59
N ASN A 169 8.66 -20.18 -18.70
CA ASN A 169 9.55 -20.77 -19.70
C ASN A 169 10.98 -21.05 -19.20
N PHE A 170 11.35 -20.55 -18.01
CA PHE A 170 12.63 -20.89 -17.36
C PHE A 170 12.76 -22.39 -17.07
N TRP A 171 11.66 -23.16 -17.08
CA TRP A 171 11.71 -24.62 -16.96
C TRP A 171 12.63 -25.30 -17.99
N LYS A 172 12.79 -24.72 -19.18
CA LYS A 172 13.66 -25.23 -20.27
C LYS A 172 15.15 -25.21 -19.91
N TYR A 173 15.56 -24.30 -19.03
CA TYR A 173 16.95 -24.02 -18.68
C TYR A 173 17.32 -24.51 -17.27
N GLN A 174 16.39 -25.15 -16.55
CA GLN A 174 16.55 -25.51 -15.14
C GLN A 174 17.68 -26.52 -14.86
N THR A 175 17.98 -27.38 -15.83
CA THR A 175 18.94 -28.49 -15.70
C THR A 175 20.21 -28.29 -16.52
N ASP A 176 20.36 -27.13 -17.16
CA ASP A 176 21.52 -26.83 -17.98
C ASP A 176 22.62 -26.19 -17.13
N ASP A 177 23.74 -26.90 -16.98
CA ASP A 177 24.89 -26.41 -16.23
C ASP A 177 25.61 -25.25 -16.95
N THR A 178 25.42 -25.08 -18.26
CA THR A 178 26.07 -24.01 -19.06
C THR A 178 25.51 -22.62 -18.80
N VAL A 179 24.31 -22.53 -18.19
CA VAL A 179 23.68 -21.27 -17.80
C VAL A 179 23.72 -21.03 -16.29
N LYS A 180 24.38 -21.91 -15.54
CA LYS A 180 24.45 -21.86 -14.09
C LYS A 180 25.52 -20.87 -13.63
N GLY A 181 25.20 -20.08 -12.62
CA GLY A 181 26.14 -19.10 -12.05
C GLY A 181 26.33 -17.84 -12.90
N ILE A 182 25.51 -17.68 -13.94
CA ILE A 182 25.45 -16.47 -14.76
C ILE A 182 24.58 -15.42 -14.06
N ASP A 183 25.04 -14.16 -14.06
CA ASP A 183 24.21 -13.04 -13.64
C ASP A 183 23.19 -12.69 -14.73
N LEU A 184 21.91 -13.00 -14.46
CA LEU A 184 20.82 -12.79 -15.38
C LEU A 184 20.50 -11.30 -15.59
N LEU A 185 20.76 -10.44 -14.59
CA LEU A 185 20.53 -9.00 -14.71
C LEU A 185 21.58 -8.38 -15.64
N ASP A 186 22.84 -8.76 -15.48
CA ASP A 186 23.93 -8.26 -16.32
C ASP A 186 23.75 -8.66 -17.79
N MET A 187 23.31 -9.90 -18.04
CA MET A 187 22.98 -10.34 -19.40
C MET A 187 21.84 -9.50 -20.01
N ALA A 188 20.78 -9.24 -19.24
CA ALA A 188 19.67 -8.41 -19.68
C ALA A 188 20.16 -7.00 -20.08
N LEU A 189 21.00 -6.40 -19.23
CA LEU A 189 21.59 -5.08 -19.46
C LEU A 189 22.49 -5.04 -20.69
N ALA A 190 23.29 -6.08 -20.91
CA ALA A 190 24.22 -6.16 -22.04
C ALA A 190 23.47 -6.13 -23.39
N VAL A 191 22.30 -6.78 -23.48
CA VAL A 191 21.56 -6.89 -24.76
C VAL A 191 20.49 -5.82 -24.95
N HIS A 192 20.18 -5.02 -23.92
CA HIS A 192 19.12 -4.02 -23.99
C HIS A 192 19.42 -2.92 -25.04
N PRO A 193 18.39 -2.42 -25.76
CA PRO A 193 18.54 -1.31 -26.69
C PRO A 193 19.05 -0.04 -26.00
N SER A 194 20.05 0.61 -26.60
CA SER A 194 20.61 1.89 -26.10
C SER A 194 19.92 3.13 -26.68
N SER A 195 18.68 3.01 -27.14
CA SER A 195 17.96 4.12 -27.77
C SER A 195 17.46 5.15 -26.77
N VAL A 196 17.71 6.43 -27.03
CA VAL A 196 17.21 7.55 -26.22
C VAL A 196 15.77 7.86 -26.64
N LEU A 197 14.84 7.82 -25.69
CA LEU A 197 13.45 8.25 -25.91
C LEU A 197 13.39 9.77 -25.87
N GLN A 198 12.90 10.39 -26.96
CA GLN A 198 12.66 11.82 -27.00
C GLN A 198 11.33 12.14 -26.33
N VAL A 199 11.39 12.94 -25.27
CA VAL A 199 10.22 13.43 -24.54
C VAL A 199 10.23 14.94 -24.55
N ILE A 200 9.09 15.52 -24.88
CA ILE A 200 8.83 16.93 -24.75
C ILE A 200 7.79 17.08 -23.65
N VAL A 201 8.17 17.76 -22.56
CA VAL A 201 7.27 18.17 -21.48
C VAL A 201 6.90 19.64 -21.65
N SER A 202 5.79 20.07 -21.05
CA SER A 202 5.26 21.43 -21.20
C SER A 202 6.22 22.56 -20.83
N ASN A 203 7.22 22.29 -20.00
CA ASN A 203 8.25 23.27 -19.64
C ASN A 203 9.57 22.93 -20.36
N ASN A 204 9.87 23.67 -21.43
CA ASN A 204 11.05 23.47 -22.27
C ASN A 204 12.39 23.82 -21.56
N GLU A 205 12.37 24.38 -20.35
CA GLU A 205 13.58 24.72 -19.61
C GLU A 205 14.20 23.54 -18.84
N HIS A 206 13.47 22.42 -18.70
CA HIS A 206 13.92 21.27 -17.91
C HIS A 206 14.30 20.09 -18.81
N GLU A 207 15.55 19.63 -18.67
CA GLU A 207 16.01 18.41 -19.31
C GLU A 207 15.41 17.18 -18.60
N VAL A 208 14.87 16.25 -19.39
CA VAL A 208 14.27 15.01 -18.86
C VAL A 208 15.37 13.96 -18.69
N HIS A 209 15.63 13.57 -17.45
CA HIS A 209 16.57 12.48 -17.15
C HIS A 209 15.82 11.15 -17.02
N TRP A 210 16.15 10.22 -17.91
CA TRP A 210 15.65 8.85 -17.90
C TRP A 210 16.54 7.96 -17.04
N ASN A 211 15.93 7.27 -16.08
CA ASN A 211 16.61 6.30 -15.22
C ASN A 211 16.30 4.87 -15.68
N PRO A 212 17.32 4.03 -15.94
CA PRO A 212 17.11 2.63 -16.26
C PRO A 212 16.61 1.87 -15.02
N VAL A 213 15.44 1.25 -15.15
CA VAL A 213 14.81 0.49 -14.07
C VAL A 213 14.41 -0.91 -14.50
N MET A 214 14.61 -1.87 -13.61
CA MET A 214 14.15 -3.23 -13.78
C MET A 214 12.83 -3.40 -13.04
N THR A 215 11.78 -3.76 -13.79
CA THR A 215 10.42 -3.84 -13.28
C THR A 215 9.90 -5.29 -13.38
N GLU A 216 8.78 -5.55 -12.72
CA GLU A 216 8.05 -6.82 -12.82
C GLU A 216 7.44 -7.09 -14.23
N VAL A 217 7.46 -6.09 -15.12
CA VAL A 217 7.03 -6.20 -16.52
C VAL A 217 8.19 -6.16 -17.52
N GLY A 218 9.44 -6.08 -17.05
CA GLY A 218 10.66 -6.06 -17.87
C GLY A 218 11.59 -4.87 -17.61
N MET A 219 12.61 -4.74 -18.44
CA MET A 219 13.51 -3.58 -18.47
C MET A 219 12.78 -2.36 -19.05
N CYS A 220 12.89 -1.24 -18.35
CA CYS A 220 12.23 0.00 -18.72
C CYS A 220 13.13 1.21 -18.40
N LEU A 221 12.75 2.36 -18.92
CA LEU A 221 13.26 3.67 -18.54
C LEU A 221 12.17 4.41 -17.79
N THR A 222 12.50 5.12 -16.72
CA THR A 222 11.52 5.94 -15.98
C THR A 222 12.06 7.33 -15.69
N PHE A 223 11.22 8.34 -15.78
CA PHE A 223 11.57 9.70 -15.33
C PHE A 223 10.54 10.22 -14.34
N ASN A 224 10.98 11.18 -13.51
CA ASN A 224 10.14 11.84 -12.51
C ASN A 224 9.47 10.86 -11.52
N SER A 225 10.18 9.79 -11.14
CA SER A 225 9.76 8.82 -10.12
C SER A 225 10.71 8.88 -8.92
N MET A 226 10.16 9.08 -7.72
CA MET A 226 10.93 9.03 -6.46
C MET A 226 11.40 7.62 -6.14
N TYR A 227 10.63 6.61 -6.55
CA TYR A 227 10.87 5.22 -6.17
C TYR A 227 11.64 4.43 -7.23
N ALA A 228 12.09 5.11 -8.29
CA ALA A 228 13.03 4.55 -9.26
C ALA A 228 14.32 4.04 -8.60
N GLU A 229 14.76 4.61 -7.48
CA GLU A 229 15.89 4.12 -6.69
C GLU A 229 15.80 2.63 -6.35
N TYR A 230 14.60 2.14 -6.03
CA TYR A 230 14.39 0.76 -5.61
C TYR A 230 14.36 -0.24 -6.77
N GLN A 231 14.31 0.28 -8.01
CA GLN A 231 14.29 -0.49 -9.24
C GLN A 231 15.51 -0.18 -10.14
N HIS A 232 16.38 0.74 -9.72
CA HIS A 232 17.48 1.24 -10.53
C HIS A 232 18.48 0.13 -10.84
N MET A 233 18.77 -0.09 -12.13
CA MET A 233 19.57 -1.24 -12.55
C MET A 233 21.07 -1.06 -12.29
N LEU A 234 21.56 0.18 -12.28
CA LEU A 234 22.98 0.48 -12.09
C LEU A 234 23.27 0.62 -10.59
N GLN A 235 23.45 -0.52 -9.90
CA GLN A 235 23.66 -0.56 -8.45
C GLN A 235 24.96 0.12 -7.98
N GLU A 236 25.96 0.25 -8.86
CA GLU A 236 27.26 0.85 -8.53
C GLU A 236 27.25 2.39 -8.49
N VAL A 237 26.18 3.02 -8.98
CA VAL A 237 26.05 4.48 -9.01
C VAL A 237 25.17 4.93 -7.86
N ASP A 238 25.72 5.81 -6.99
CA ASP A 238 24.96 6.44 -5.92
C ASP A 238 23.70 7.11 -6.48
N TRP A 239 22.53 6.77 -5.94
CA TRP A 239 21.27 7.37 -6.36
C TRP A 239 21.22 8.85 -5.94
N VAL A 240 21.18 9.73 -6.94
CA VAL A 240 21.01 11.16 -6.70
C VAL A 240 19.53 11.51 -6.86
N PRO A 241 18.84 11.94 -5.80
CA PRO A 241 17.44 12.34 -5.92
C PRO A 241 17.33 13.62 -6.75
N PHE A 242 16.48 13.58 -7.77
CA PHE A 242 16.17 14.73 -8.61
C PHE A 242 14.88 15.41 -8.11
N PRO A 243 14.78 16.75 -8.19
CA PRO A 243 13.55 17.44 -7.85
C PRO A 243 12.44 17.02 -8.82
N LEU A 244 11.28 16.66 -8.27
CA LEU A 244 10.13 16.28 -9.09
C LEU A 244 9.58 17.50 -9.82
N PHE A 245 9.22 17.30 -11.09
CA PHE A 245 8.57 18.33 -11.87
C PHE A 245 7.21 18.67 -11.26
N GLN A 246 6.86 19.95 -11.25
CA GLN A 246 5.57 20.42 -10.79
C GLN A 246 4.85 21.15 -11.91
N CYS A 247 3.53 21.11 -11.84
CA CYS A 247 2.64 21.82 -12.73
C CYS A 247 1.61 22.62 -11.97
N HIS A 248 1.24 23.75 -12.56
CA HIS A 248 0.14 24.55 -12.10
C HIS A 248 -1.00 24.54 -13.14
N TYR A 249 -2.24 24.59 -12.68
CA TYR A 249 -3.42 24.55 -13.55
C TYR A 249 -3.44 25.71 -14.59
N HIS A 250 -2.95 26.90 -14.21
CA HIS A 250 -3.00 28.10 -15.05
C HIS A 250 -1.83 28.23 -16.05
N SER A 251 -0.70 27.55 -15.82
CA SER A 251 0.54 27.76 -16.59
C SER A 251 0.55 27.11 -17.98
N GLY A 252 -0.59 26.67 -18.49
CA GLY A 252 -0.68 25.92 -19.74
C GLY A 252 -0.48 24.43 -19.50
N GLN A 253 -1.14 23.63 -20.35
CA GLN A 253 -1.42 22.21 -20.17
C GLN A 253 -0.19 21.42 -19.70
N CYS A 254 -0.36 20.70 -18.60
CA CYS A 254 0.58 19.74 -18.06
C CYS A 254 0.50 18.49 -18.97
N SER A 255 1.36 18.44 -19.98
CA SER A 255 1.29 17.48 -21.08
C SER A 255 2.65 16.81 -21.27
N VAL A 256 2.57 15.55 -21.70
CA VAL A 256 3.71 14.77 -22.14
C VAL A 256 3.47 14.47 -23.61
N ARG A 257 4.45 14.81 -24.45
CA ARG A 257 4.54 14.31 -25.81
C ARG A 257 5.74 13.39 -25.89
N ILE A 258 5.50 12.17 -26.37
CA ILE A 258 6.54 11.16 -26.52
C ILE A 258 6.64 10.77 -27.98
N ASP A 259 7.83 10.94 -28.54
CA ASP A 259 8.13 10.62 -29.92
C ASP A 259 9.00 9.36 -29.96
N SER A 260 8.52 8.30 -30.60
CA SER A 260 9.31 7.10 -30.87
C SER A 260 9.58 6.94 -32.35
N MET A 261 10.85 7.05 -32.73
CA MET A 261 11.28 7.02 -34.13
C MET A 261 11.58 5.61 -34.63
N ASN A 262 12.22 4.79 -33.78
CA ASN A 262 12.84 3.53 -34.23
C ASN A 262 12.27 2.29 -33.53
N ASN A 263 11.77 2.40 -32.30
CA ASN A 263 11.33 1.25 -31.51
C ASN A 263 9.86 1.37 -31.14
N ALA A 264 9.14 0.25 -31.04
CA ALA A 264 7.83 0.26 -30.42
C ALA A 264 8.00 0.32 -28.89
N VAL A 265 7.20 1.16 -28.22
CA VAL A 265 7.34 1.43 -26.79
C VAL A 265 6.00 1.37 -26.10
N ARG A 266 5.96 0.69 -24.95
CA ARG A 266 4.82 0.63 -24.04
C ARG A 266 5.04 1.59 -22.87
N TYR A 267 4.04 2.40 -22.56
CA TYR A 267 4.12 3.42 -21.51
C TYR A 267 3.18 3.14 -20.34
N PHE A 268 3.65 3.48 -19.15
CA PHE A 268 2.92 3.44 -17.90
C PHE A 268 3.03 4.82 -17.26
N ILE A 269 1.89 5.50 -17.11
CA ILE A 269 1.78 6.73 -16.34
C ILE A 269 1.29 6.38 -14.95
N HIS A 270 2.04 6.80 -13.94
CA HIS A 270 1.71 6.54 -12.55
C HIS A 270 2.16 7.70 -11.65
N SER A 271 1.79 7.60 -10.37
CA SER A 271 2.27 8.53 -9.36
C SER A 271 3.80 8.55 -9.32
N PRO A 272 4.44 9.72 -9.11
CA PRO A 272 5.86 9.78 -8.79
C PRO A 272 6.20 9.02 -7.49
N TYR A 273 5.19 8.77 -6.64
CA TYR A 273 5.26 7.97 -5.41
C TYR A 273 4.67 6.56 -5.60
N GLU A 274 4.73 6.00 -6.81
CA GLU A 274 4.40 4.61 -7.12
C GLU A 274 5.38 4.06 -8.16
N ILE A 275 5.35 2.75 -8.37
CA ILE A 275 6.16 2.03 -9.36
C ILE A 275 5.26 1.22 -10.30
N SER A 276 5.76 0.90 -11.49
CA SER A 276 5.09 -0.05 -12.39
C SER A 276 5.36 -1.50 -11.93
N THR A 277 4.30 -2.30 -11.84
CA THR A 277 4.32 -3.67 -11.31
C THR A 277 3.67 -4.65 -12.30
N ALA A 278 3.73 -5.95 -12.00
CA ALA A 278 3.09 -7.02 -12.75
C ALA A 278 1.57 -6.84 -12.90
N ILE A 279 0.94 -6.00 -12.06
CA ILE A 279 -0.51 -5.74 -12.12
C ILE A 279 -0.86 -4.38 -12.73
N SER A 280 0.13 -3.55 -13.04
CA SER A 280 -0.06 -2.28 -13.70
C SER A 280 -0.54 -2.50 -15.13
N ASN A 281 -1.64 -1.83 -15.51
CA ASN A 281 -2.09 -1.82 -16.89
C ASN A 281 -1.30 -0.75 -17.67
N PRO A 282 -0.84 -1.04 -18.90
CA PRO A 282 -0.22 -0.02 -19.72
C PRO A 282 -1.21 1.09 -20.03
N THR A 283 -0.72 2.33 -20.02
CA THR A 283 -1.49 3.50 -20.43
C THR A 283 -1.69 3.51 -21.94
N GLY A 284 -0.69 3.05 -22.69
CA GLY A 284 -0.74 2.93 -24.14
C GLY A 284 0.56 2.37 -24.73
N GLU A 285 0.54 2.12 -26.02
CA GLU A 285 1.69 1.72 -26.82
C GLU A 285 1.85 2.70 -27.99
N VAL A 286 3.08 2.95 -28.39
CA VAL A 286 3.44 3.83 -29.51
C VAL A 286 4.34 3.06 -30.45
N LEU A 287 3.91 2.88 -31.69
CA LEU A 287 4.72 2.29 -32.74
C LEU A 287 5.64 3.34 -33.39
N PRO A 288 6.70 2.92 -34.10
CA PRO A 288 7.54 3.83 -34.85
C PRO A 288 6.72 4.73 -35.81
N GLY A 289 6.87 6.04 -35.67
CA GLY A 289 6.14 7.03 -36.47
C GLY A 289 4.72 7.36 -35.97
N GLU A 290 4.34 6.89 -34.79
CA GLU A 290 3.12 7.31 -34.10
C GLU A 290 3.44 8.37 -33.02
N GLU A 291 2.44 9.18 -32.68
CA GLU A 291 2.49 10.13 -31.56
C GLU A 291 1.36 9.81 -30.59
N LEU A 292 1.70 9.77 -29.30
CA LEU A 292 0.73 9.59 -28.23
C LEU A 292 0.63 10.86 -27.42
N ILE A 293 -0.59 11.42 -27.40
CA ILE A 293 -0.94 12.58 -26.58
C ILE A 293 -1.85 12.07 -25.45
N ILE A 294 -1.50 12.46 -24.23
CA ILE A 294 -2.21 12.00 -23.03
C ILE A 294 -2.63 13.22 -22.21
N ASP A 295 -3.94 13.36 -22.07
CA ASP A 295 -4.55 14.28 -21.11
C ASP A 295 -4.87 13.51 -19.84
N TYR A 296 -4.54 14.05 -18.67
CA TYR A 296 -4.85 13.38 -17.41
C TYR A 296 -5.63 14.27 -16.46
N LYS A 297 -6.52 13.62 -15.71
CA LYS A 297 -7.17 14.18 -14.54
C LYS A 297 -6.40 13.74 -13.30
N VAL A 298 -6.01 14.70 -12.46
CA VAL A 298 -5.34 14.43 -11.19
C VAL A 298 -6.35 14.44 -10.05
N ILE A 299 -6.24 13.46 -9.15
CA ILE A 299 -6.92 13.45 -7.85
C ILE A 299 -5.86 13.24 -6.78
N GLU A 300 -5.69 14.21 -5.90
CA GLU A 300 -4.76 14.11 -4.78
C GLU A 300 -5.53 14.02 -3.46
N ILE A 301 -5.15 13.04 -2.64
CA ILE A 301 -5.63 12.82 -1.29
C ILE A 301 -4.53 13.28 -0.35
N GLN A 302 -4.85 14.21 0.53
CA GLN A 302 -3.94 14.67 1.58
C GLN A 302 -4.51 14.33 2.96
N ALA A 303 -3.64 13.86 3.85
CA ALA A 303 -3.98 13.60 5.24
C ALA A 303 -3.52 14.76 6.14
N SER A 304 -4.36 15.13 7.11
CA SER A 304 -3.95 16.06 8.17
C SER A 304 -2.74 15.51 8.95
N PRO A 305 -1.78 16.36 9.37
CA PRO A 305 -0.64 15.92 10.18
C PRO A 305 -1.03 15.14 11.44
N ASN A 306 -2.20 15.43 12.02
CA ASN A 306 -2.71 14.73 13.21
C ASN A 306 -3.02 13.25 12.95
N VAL A 307 -3.33 12.86 11.71
CA VAL A 307 -3.58 11.47 11.33
C VAL A 307 -2.31 10.62 11.51
N LYS A 308 -1.12 11.20 11.33
CA LYS A 308 0.16 10.51 11.51
C LYS A 308 0.42 10.09 12.96
N SER A 309 -0.21 10.76 13.93
CA SER A 309 -0.11 10.38 15.35
C SER A 309 -0.93 9.12 15.70
N LEU A 310 -1.87 8.71 14.84
CA LEU A 310 -2.70 7.52 15.05
C LEU A 310 -1.93 6.24 14.74
N ARG A 311 -2.27 5.16 15.44
CA ARG A 311 -1.70 3.83 15.16
C ARG A 311 -2.11 3.38 13.76
N THR A 312 -1.25 2.62 13.09
CA THR A 312 -1.46 2.15 11.72
C THR A 312 -2.76 1.34 11.59
N GLU A 313 -3.16 0.59 12.63
CA GLU A 313 -4.43 -0.14 12.66
C GLU A 313 -5.67 0.78 12.76
N GLN A 314 -5.52 1.94 13.40
CA GLN A 314 -6.58 2.93 13.55
C GLN A 314 -6.77 3.76 12.27
N ARG A 315 -5.67 4.23 11.66
CA ARG A 315 -5.71 5.03 10.42
C ARG A 315 -5.83 4.20 9.15
N ARG A 316 -5.53 2.89 9.21
CA ARG A 316 -5.65 1.91 8.12
C ARG A 316 -4.94 2.33 6.83
N CYS A 317 -3.89 3.13 6.94
CA CYS A 317 -3.06 3.61 5.85
C CYS A 317 -1.62 3.80 6.32
N LYS A 318 -0.67 3.88 5.39
CA LYS A 318 0.75 4.13 5.67
C LYS A 318 1.29 5.38 4.96
N TYR A 319 2.31 6.00 5.52
CA TYR A 319 3.04 7.13 4.94
C TYR A 319 4.29 6.67 4.20
N PRO A 320 4.76 7.45 3.20
CA PRO A 320 5.98 7.19 2.44
C PRO A 320 7.22 6.87 3.29
N ASP A 321 7.35 7.48 4.47
CA ASP A 321 8.51 7.32 5.36
C ASP A 321 8.44 6.07 6.27
N GLU A 322 7.38 5.27 6.20
CA GLU A 322 7.23 4.04 6.99
C GLU A 322 7.86 2.83 6.28
N TRP A 323 9.11 2.52 6.63
CA TRP A 323 9.93 1.50 5.95
C TRP A 323 9.25 0.13 5.82
N ILE A 324 9.48 -0.52 4.68
CA ILE A 324 8.98 -1.87 4.39
C ILE A 324 9.96 -2.91 4.95
N SER A 325 11.26 -2.71 4.69
CA SER A 325 12.38 -3.52 5.22
C SER A 325 13.65 -2.66 5.26
N ASP A 326 14.76 -3.21 5.78
CA ASP A 326 16.04 -2.50 5.81
C ASP A 326 16.55 -2.17 4.40
N SER A 327 16.22 -3.01 3.42
CA SER A 327 16.57 -2.84 2.00
C SER A 327 15.65 -1.87 1.25
N ILE A 328 14.40 -1.67 1.74
CA ILE A 328 13.39 -0.81 1.13
C ILE A 328 12.86 0.18 2.18
N GLN A 329 13.57 1.29 2.33
CA GLN A 329 13.32 2.35 3.32
C GLN A 329 12.27 3.37 2.86
N ALA A 330 11.26 2.92 2.11
CA ALA A 330 10.12 3.73 1.70
C ALA A 330 8.86 2.89 1.58
N TYR A 331 7.70 3.55 1.60
CA TYR A 331 6.41 2.90 1.41
C TYR A 331 5.67 3.44 0.19
N SER A 332 5.22 2.50 -0.63
CA SER A 332 4.09 2.70 -1.55
C SER A 332 3.26 1.44 -1.56
N PHE A 333 2.03 1.51 -2.07
CA PHE A 333 1.22 0.30 -2.17
C PHE A 333 1.89 -0.72 -3.11
N SER A 334 2.42 -0.25 -4.23
CA SER A 334 3.09 -1.07 -5.24
C SER A 334 4.43 -1.66 -4.74
N LEU A 335 5.25 -0.86 -4.05
CA LEU A 335 6.48 -1.33 -3.41
C LEU A 335 6.19 -2.42 -2.38
N CYS A 336 5.15 -2.26 -1.55
CA CYS A 336 4.75 -3.28 -0.58
C CYS A 336 4.34 -4.58 -1.28
N GLN A 337 3.58 -4.49 -2.38
CA GLN A 337 3.19 -5.67 -3.14
C GLN A 337 4.39 -6.38 -3.76
N MET A 338 5.26 -5.64 -4.45
CA MET A 338 6.50 -6.17 -5.05
C MET A 338 7.37 -6.85 -3.99
N HIS A 339 7.62 -6.17 -2.86
CA HIS A 339 8.37 -6.73 -1.74
C HIS A 339 7.71 -8.01 -1.20
N CYS A 340 6.38 -8.04 -1.09
CA CYS A 340 5.67 -9.24 -0.66
C CYS A 340 5.87 -10.40 -1.65
N ARG A 341 5.76 -10.16 -2.96
CA ARG A 341 6.01 -11.20 -3.99
C ARG A 341 7.44 -11.72 -3.88
N SER A 342 8.40 -10.81 -3.72
CA SER A 342 9.82 -11.16 -3.51
C SER A 342 10.00 -12.06 -2.28
N ARG A 343 9.42 -11.67 -1.15
CA ARG A 343 9.49 -12.44 0.10
C ARG A 343 8.84 -13.82 -0.03
N MET A 344 7.73 -13.93 -0.76
CA MET A 344 7.09 -15.21 -1.03
C MET A 344 7.96 -16.07 -1.96
N ALA A 345 8.60 -15.48 -2.97
CA ALA A 345 9.56 -16.19 -3.82
C ALA A 345 10.73 -16.75 -3.00
N VAL A 346 11.30 -15.96 -2.08
CA VAL A 346 12.34 -16.43 -1.15
C VAL A 346 11.81 -17.56 -0.26
N MET A 347 10.58 -17.47 0.24
CA MET A 347 9.98 -18.51 1.09
C MET A 347 9.75 -19.83 0.34
N PHE A 348 9.30 -19.80 -0.92
CA PHE A 348 8.99 -21.00 -1.70
C PHE A 348 10.18 -21.58 -2.46
N CYS A 349 11.05 -20.73 -2.98
CA CYS A 349 12.12 -21.08 -3.90
C CYS A 349 13.53 -20.81 -3.34
N GLY A 350 13.65 -20.17 -2.17
CA GLY A 350 14.92 -19.91 -1.50
C GLY A 350 15.69 -18.69 -2.00
N CYS A 351 15.21 -18.01 -3.04
CA CYS A 351 15.87 -16.87 -3.68
C CYS A 351 14.85 -15.84 -4.20
N ARG A 352 15.30 -14.60 -4.43
CA ARG A 352 14.49 -13.52 -5.02
C ARG A 352 14.70 -13.45 -6.54
N PRO A 353 13.68 -13.03 -7.32
CA PRO A 353 13.87 -12.80 -8.76
C PRO A 353 14.97 -11.77 -9.03
N TYR A 354 15.79 -11.99 -10.07
CA TYR A 354 16.87 -11.05 -10.44
C TYR A 354 16.37 -9.65 -10.81
N PHE A 355 15.13 -9.56 -11.29
CA PHE A 355 14.49 -8.30 -11.63
C PHE A 355 13.98 -7.50 -10.41
N HIS A 356 14.05 -8.07 -9.20
CA HIS A 356 13.86 -7.33 -7.95
C HIS A 356 15.23 -6.85 -7.43
N VAL A 357 15.73 -5.77 -8.03
CA VAL A 357 17.11 -5.28 -7.86
C VAL A 357 17.44 -4.95 -6.40
N LYS A 358 16.58 -4.20 -5.70
CA LYS A 358 16.66 -4.03 -4.23
C LYS A 358 15.68 -4.96 -3.52
N GLY A 359 16.11 -5.56 -2.42
CA GLY A 359 15.30 -6.47 -1.62
C GLY A 359 16.12 -7.48 -0.85
N ASP A 360 15.44 -8.20 0.04
CA ASP A 360 16.07 -9.16 0.93
C ASP A 360 16.22 -10.54 0.25
N GLY A 361 17.34 -11.22 0.52
CA GLY A 361 17.63 -12.57 0.03
C GLY A 361 18.54 -12.61 -1.21
N ASP A 362 19.07 -13.80 -1.49
CA ASP A 362 19.97 -14.03 -2.61
C ASP A 362 19.21 -14.05 -3.95
N VAL A 363 19.86 -13.59 -5.02
CA VAL A 363 19.27 -13.56 -6.37
C VAL A 363 19.20 -14.97 -6.96
N CYS A 364 18.08 -15.29 -7.59
CA CYS A 364 17.90 -16.57 -8.27
C CYS A 364 18.74 -16.69 -9.55
N ASP A 365 19.36 -17.85 -9.73
CA ASP A 365 19.85 -18.32 -11.02
C ASP A 365 18.70 -18.86 -11.90
N ALA A 366 19.02 -19.38 -13.10
CA ALA A 366 18.02 -19.97 -13.99
C ALA A 366 17.19 -21.09 -13.34
N HIS A 367 17.78 -21.86 -12.41
CA HIS A 367 17.09 -22.91 -11.67
C HIS A 367 16.07 -22.35 -10.68
N GLY A 368 16.46 -21.33 -9.90
CA GLY A 368 15.57 -20.61 -9.00
C GLY A 368 14.45 -19.90 -9.77
N MET A 369 14.76 -19.28 -10.89
CA MET A 369 13.77 -18.64 -11.77
C MET A 369 12.74 -19.65 -12.30
N ALA A 370 13.14 -20.88 -12.61
CA ALA A 370 12.21 -21.95 -12.99
C ALA A 370 11.25 -22.33 -11.84
N CYS A 371 11.72 -22.33 -10.58
CA CYS A 371 10.85 -22.52 -9.42
C CYS A 371 9.83 -21.39 -9.28
N ILE A 372 10.28 -20.14 -9.43
CA ILE A 372 9.40 -18.97 -9.37
C ILE A 372 8.35 -19.05 -10.48
N GLY A 373 8.75 -19.37 -11.70
CA GLY A 373 7.86 -19.62 -12.85
C GLY A 373 6.72 -20.55 -12.49
N ARG A 374 7.02 -21.74 -11.95
CA ARG A 374 6.02 -22.73 -11.53
C ARG A 374 5.02 -22.21 -10.49
N ASN A 375 5.40 -21.24 -9.68
CA ASN A 375 4.59 -20.71 -8.58
C ASN A 375 3.99 -19.31 -8.87
N VAL A 376 4.10 -18.81 -10.11
CA VAL A 376 3.61 -17.48 -10.52
C VAL A 376 2.20 -17.17 -10.04
N GLU A 377 1.26 -18.11 -10.20
CA GLU A 377 -0.15 -17.88 -9.86
C GLU A 377 -0.34 -17.55 -8.37
N ILE A 378 0.37 -18.27 -7.50
CA ILE A 378 0.35 -18.05 -6.04
C ILE A 378 1.06 -16.73 -5.70
N LEU A 379 2.13 -16.39 -6.43
CA LEU A 379 2.89 -15.16 -6.20
C LEU A 379 2.13 -13.90 -6.66
N ILE A 380 1.33 -13.98 -7.72
CA ILE A 380 0.48 -12.87 -8.16
C ILE A 380 -0.75 -12.74 -7.25
N ASN A 381 -1.43 -13.85 -6.97
CA ASN A 381 -2.65 -13.90 -6.18
C ASN A 381 -2.37 -14.44 -4.77
N ILE A 382 -1.57 -13.70 -4.01
CA ILE A 382 -1.10 -14.13 -2.70
C ILE A 382 -2.29 -14.39 -1.75
N PRO A 383 -2.48 -15.64 -1.27
CA PRO A 383 -3.55 -15.94 -0.34
C PRO A 383 -3.37 -15.20 0.98
N LYS A 384 -4.42 -14.53 1.45
CA LYS A 384 -4.41 -13.75 2.70
C LYS A 384 -3.95 -14.54 3.94
N ASN A 385 -4.17 -15.86 3.94
CA ASN A 385 -3.81 -16.74 5.05
C ASN A 385 -2.32 -17.12 5.06
N LEU A 386 -1.66 -17.02 3.91
CA LEU A 386 -0.32 -17.56 3.70
C LEU A 386 0.75 -16.49 3.86
N ALA A 387 0.46 -15.29 3.37
CA ALA A 387 1.32 -14.15 3.55
C ALA A 387 0.89 -13.33 4.76
N LYS A 388 1.79 -13.17 5.74
CA LYS A 388 1.70 -12.07 6.73
C LYS A 388 1.87 -10.68 6.08
N CYS A 389 1.73 -10.56 4.75
CA CYS A 389 1.79 -9.31 4.04
C CYS A 389 0.42 -8.62 4.09
N THR A 390 0.34 -7.53 4.83
CA THR A 390 -0.82 -6.63 4.78
C THR A 390 -0.36 -5.30 4.19
N CYS A 391 -0.56 -5.13 2.87
CA CYS A 391 -0.30 -3.85 2.21
C CYS A 391 -1.53 -2.95 2.37
N LEU A 392 -1.36 -1.88 3.16
CA LEU A 392 -2.36 -0.86 3.39
C LEU A 392 -2.28 0.23 2.31
N PRO A 393 -3.38 0.94 2.00
CA PRO A 393 -3.31 2.11 1.13
C PRO A 393 -2.41 3.20 1.72
N GLN A 394 -1.97 4.13 0.87
CA GLN A 394 -1.21 5.30 1.32
C GLN A 394 -2.14 6.30 2.02
N CYS A 395 -1.65 7.01 3.04
CA CYS A 395 -2.44 8.05 3.72
C CYS A 395 -2.57 9.33 2.89
N ALA A 396 -1.59 9.60 2.04
CA ALA A 396 -1.63 10.62 1.01
C ALA A 396 -1.37 9.93 -0.32
N GLU A 397 -2.18 10.23 -1.33
CA GLU A 397 -2.13 9.53 -2.62
C GLU A 397 -2.32 10.54 -3.74
N LEU A 398 -1.59 10.35 -4.83
CA LEU A 398 -1.66 11.19 -6.02
C LEU A 398 -2.01 10.30 -7.21
N ASN A 399 -3.27 10.36 -7.64
CA ASN A 399 -3.82 9.49 -8.67
C ASN A 399 -3.98 10.23 -9.99
N TYR A 400 -3.55 9.58 -11.08
CA TYR A 400 -3.67 10.09 -12.44
C TYR A 400 -4.65 9.21 -13.22
N TYR A 401 -5.66 9.83 -13.81
CA TYR A 401 -6.61 9.16 -14.70
C TYR A 401 -6.38 9.68 -16.11
N SER A 402 -5.80 8.84 -16.96
CA SER A 402 -5.44 9.17 -18.33
C SER A 402 -6.62 9.04 -19.28
N HIS A 403 -6.79 10.04 -20.13
CA HIS A 403 -7.57 10.00 -21.35
C HIS A 403 -6.59 10.02 -22.53
N THR A 404 -6.43 8.90 -23.21
CA THR A 404 -5.45 8.75 -24.28
C THR A 404 -6.03 9.10 -25.64
N LYS A 405 -5.24 9.80 -26.46
CA LYS A 405 -5.54 10.04 -27.87
C LYS A 405 -4.29 9.72 -28.70
N THR A 406 -4.34 8.63 -29.46
CA THR A 406 -3.27 8.25 -30.39
C THR A 406 -3.46 8.97 -31.72
N ILE A 407 -2.38 9.58 -32.23
CA ILE A 407 -2.37 10.24 -33.54
C ILE A 407 -1.33 9.53 -34.42
N LEU A 408 -1.77 9.10 -35.60
CA LEU A 408 -0.88 8.56 -36.61
C LEU A 408 -0.17 9.71 -37.33
N ILE A 409 1.15 9.84 -37.16
CA ILE A 409 1.93 10.76 -37.98
C ILE A 409 2.18 10.08 -39.32
N ARG A 410 1.33 10.35 -40.31
CA ARG A 410 1.69 10.12 -41.71
C ARG A 410 2.75 11.16 -42.09
N SER A 411 4.02 10.81 -41.94
CA SER A 411 5.12 11.54 -42.58
C SER A 411 4.79 11.72 -44.06
N PRO A 412 4.74 12.96 -44.58
CA PRO A 412 4.48 13.18 -45.99
C PRO A 412 5.79 13.21 -46.78
N PHE A 413 6.75 12.29 -46.59
CA PHE A 413 7.93 12.25 -47.46
C PHE A 413 8.52 10.84 -47.66
N ARG A 414 8.28 10.29 -48.86
CA ARG A 414 9.31 9.80 -49.78
C ARG A 414 8.76 9.71 -51.22
N TYR A 415 9.19 10.70 -52.02
CA TYR A 415 9.33 10.78 -53.49
C TYR A 415 8.14 10.59 -54.45
N GLY A 416 7.87 11.64 -55.24
CA GLY A 416 7.44 11.52 -56.64
C GLY A 416 6.25 12.38 -57.09
N CYS A 417 6.57 13.54 -57.69
CA CYS A 417 5.73 14.37 -58.58
C CYS A 417 4.40 14.94 -58.06
N GLY A 418 4.27 16.27 -58.24
CA GLY A 418 3.28 17.11 -57.59
C GLY A 418 1.83 16.82 -57.93
N TYR A 419 0.98 16.98 -56.92
CA TYR A 419 -0.31 17.65 -57.03
C TYR A 419 -0.59 18.37 -55.70
N THR A 420 -0.80 19.68 -55.77
CA THR A 420 -1.30 20.49 -54.66
C THR A 420 -2.73 20.07 -54.33
N GLY A 421 -2.93 19.44 -53.16
CA GLY A 421 -4.25 19.14 -52.62
C GLY A 421 -4.34 19.66 -51.18
N LEU A 422 -5.09 20.74 -50.99
CA LEU A 422 -5.57 21.20 -49.68
C LEU A 422 -6.34 20.05 -49.00
N PHE A 423 -5.90 19.59 -47.83
CA PHE A 423 -6.73 18.72 -46.99
C PHE A 423 -7.32 19.52 -45.83
N ARG A 424 -8.66 19.56 -45.83
CA ARG A 424 -9.54 20.18 -44.85
C ARG A 424 -9.80 19.14 -43.76
N LEU A 425 -9.38 19.41 -42.53
CA LEU A 425 -9.73 18.58 -41.36
C LEU A 425 -11.22 18.79 -41.05
N LEU A 426 -12.01 17.74 -41.25
CA LEU A 426 -13.35 17.60 -40.68
C LEU A 426 -13.18 17.15 -39.23
N PHE A 427 -13.69 17.96 -38.30
CA PHE A 427 -13.97 17.56 -36.93
C PHE A 427 -15.45 17.13 -36.89
N ASP A 428 -15.70 15.91 -36.41
CA ASP A 428 -16.98 15.54 -35.78
C ASP A 428 -16.80 15.55 -34.26
#